data_AF-A0A3A6U6D5-F1
#
_entry.id   AF-A0A3A6U6D5-F1
#
_cell.length_a   1.000
_cell.length_b   1.000
_cell.length_c   1.000
_cell.angle_alpha   90.00
_cell.angle_beta   90.00
_cell.angle_gamma   90.00
#
_symmetry.space_group_name_H-M   'P 1'
#
loop_
_entity.id
_entity.type
_entity.pdbx_description
1 polymer ?
#
loop_
_entity_poly.entity_id
_entity_poly.type
_entity_poly.pdbx_seq_one_letter_code
_entity_poly.pdbx_strand_id
1 'polypeptide(L)'
;MDTLPTVQSLLMQRSVFITGHQKFIDQFFEHVRERYFYTRIRELKTFTDPFNSLAKHIESHINAFRYLASEVDKENIYHIELEADFRITATIRSHNGTHKKLIYEKLNVNPSRAIHSIKALCRVLHNSPAFFICQKCHQLIDADFKAQNESCCTYNACNNMVKQPFSFCFVNRINGIYHDGIRAERDCEQIHVYLSRTEWPHPHQPKKVYEVIKTLPIHLTRKEVEHEVELLVDEIKPIKQCGHCEEKIHMDFMYNSMYCYDCATRVYNVVY
;
A
#
# COMPACT_ATOMS: atom_id res chain seq x y z
N MET A 1 -1.64 12.58 9.29
CA MET A 1 -1.70 13.00 7.87
C MET A 1 -1.65 11.74 7.02
N ASP A 2 -2.77 11.01 6.91
CA ASP A 2 -2.84 9.72 6.20
C ASP A 2 -3.34 9.85 4.75
N THR A 3 -3.41 11.09 4.28
CA THR A 3 -4.07 11.48 3.04
C THR A 3 -3.04 11.89 1.97
N LEU A 4 -1.83 11.35 2.00
CA LEU A 4 -0.84 11.58 0.93
C LEU A 4 -0.54 10.30 0.15
N PRO A 5 -0.40 10.39 -1.19
CA PRO A 5 0.01 9.26 -2.01
C PRO A 5 1.28 8.61 -1.49
N THR A 6 1.34 7.28 -1.49
CA THR A 6 2.60 6.56 -1.26
C THR A 6 3.44 6.64 -2.53
N VAL A 7 4.77 6.54 -2.40
CA VAL A 7 5.69 6.44 -3.54
C VAL A 7 5.27 5.32 -4.50
N GLN A 8 4.83 4.18 -3.96
CA GLN A 8 4.28 3.09 -4.76
C GLN A 8 3.05 3.52 -5.57
N SER A 9 2.07 4.19 -4.96
CA SER A 9 0.86 4.64 -5.68
C SER A 9 1.15 5.66 -6.77
N LEU A 10 2.14 6.53 -6.53
CA LEU A 10 2.60 7.53 -7.49
C LEU A 10 3.27 6.86 -8.71
N LEU A 11 4.08 5.82 -8.48
CA LEU A 11 4.68 5.03 -9.55
C LEU A 11 3.62 4.23 -10.32
N MET A 12 2.68 3.59 -9.62
CA MET A 12 1.55 2.85 -10.22
C MET A 12 0.72 3.69 -11.19
N GLN A 13 0.51 4.97 -10.89
CA GLN A 13 -0.25 5.88 -11.74
C GLN A 13 0.57 6.58 -12.83
N ARG A 14 1.87 6.28 -12.95
CA ARG A 14 2.78 7.05 -13.83
C ARG A 14 2.72 8.54 -13.52
N SER A 15 2.67 8.89 -12.24
CA SER A 15 2.65 10.28 -11.78
C SER A 15 4.06 10.79 -11.44
N VAL A 16 5.09 9.98 -11.68
CA VAL A 16 6.49 10.30 -11.38
C VAL A 16 7.31 10.03 -12.63
N PHE A 17 7.98 11.07 -13.11
CA PHE A 17 9.02 10.96 -14.12
C PHE A 17 10.38 10.92 -13.44
N ILE A 18 11.27 10.01 -13.86
CA ILE A 18 12.60 9.84 -13.27
C ILE A 18 13.65 9.93 -14.37
N THR A 19 14.63 10.80 -14.18
CA THR A 19 15.83 10.93 -15.01
C THR A 19 17.07 10.83 -14.13
N GLY A 20 18.22 10.48 -14.69
CA GLY A 20 19.42 10.29 -13.89
C GLY A 20 20.40 9.27 -14.44
N HIS A 21 21.50 9.09 -13.72
CA HIS A 21 22.39 7.96 -13.87
C HIS A 21 21.65 6.64 -13.55
N GLN A 22 21.73 5.67 -14.47
CA GLN A 22 21.03 4.39 -14.36
C GLN A 22 21.27 3.68 -13.02
N LYS A 23 22.50 3.72 -12.51
CA LYS A 23 22.86 3.14 -11.20
C LYS A 23 22.01 3.69 -10.06
N PHE A 24 21.71 5.00 -10.04
CA PHE A 24 20.89 5.61 -8.99
C PHE A 24 19.41 5.33 -9.19
N ILE A 25 18.95 5.30 -10.44
CA ILE A 25 17.58 4.89 -10.78
C ILE A 25 17.33 3.45 -10.31
N ASP A 26 18.26 2.53 -10.57
CA ASP A 26 18.15 1.14 -10.11
C ASP A 26 18.12 1.06 -8.58
N GLN A 27 19.01 1.77 -7.88
CA GLN A 27 18.99 1.83 -6.41
C GLN A 27 17.68 2.41 -5.86
N PHE A 28 17.08 3.38 -6.54
CA PHE A 28 15.79 3.95 -6.16
C PHE A 28 14.69 2.88 -6.26
N PHE A 29 14.58 2.19 -7.39
CA PHE A 29 13.58 1.15 -7.57
C PHE A 29 13.80 -0.04 -6.63
N GLU A 30 15.05 -0.42 -6.37
CA GLU A 30 15.38 -1.44 -5.38
C GLU A 30 14.93 -1.05 -3.97
N HIS A 31 15.16 0.20 -3.56
CA HIS A 31 14.69 0.69 -2.27
C HIS A 31 13.16 0.67 -2.15
N VAL A 32 12.45 1.11 -3.19
CA VAL A 32 10.99 1.03 -3.26
C VAL A 32 10.54 -0.44 -3.20
N ARG A 33 11.21 -1.33 -3.93
CA ARG A 33 10.94 -2.77 -3.92
C ARG A 33 11.05 -3.35 -2.51
N GLU A 34 12.16 -3.12 -1.82
CA GLU A 34 12.38 -3.59 -0.45
C GLU A 34 11.33 -3.07 0.52
N ARG A 35 11.02 -1.78 0.45
CA ARG A 35 10.16 -1.12 1.44
C ARG A 35 8.67 -1.43 1.26
N TYR A 36 8.19 -1.56 0.02
CA TYR A 36 6.75 -1.70 -0.26
C TYR A 36 6.35 -3.11 -0.67
N PHE A 37 7.28 -3.92 -1.20
CA PHE A 37 6.98 -5.28 -1.65
C PHE A 37 7.58 -6.34 -0.72
N TYR A 38 8.82 -6.17 -0.24
CA TYR A 38 9.40 -7.15 0.69
C TYR A 38 8.90 -7.02 2.12
N THR A 39 8.48 -5.85 2.61
CA THR A 39 7.77 -5.75 3.89
C THR A 39 6.49 -6.58 3.83
N ARG A 40 5.73 -6.46 2.73
CA ARG A 40 4.54 -7.27 2.44
C ARG A 40 4.85 -8.77 2.37
N ILE A 41 5.99 -9.17 1.79
CA ILE A 41 6.40 -10.58 1.70
C ILE A 41 7.01 -11.10 3.03
N ARG A 42 7.78 -10.32 3.79
CA ARG A 42 8.36 -10.72 5.09
C ARG A 42 7.30 -10.89 6.17
N GLU A 43 6.27 -10.05 6.17
CA GLU A 43 5.09 -10.24 7.02
C GLU A 43 4.32 -11.51 6.62
N LEU A 44 4.39 -11.92 5.36
CA LEU A 44 3.81 -13.16 4.86
C LEU A 44 4.73 -14.40 5.02
N LYS A 45 6.05 -14.23 5.22
CA LYS A 45 7.04 -15.32 5.32
C LYS A 45 6.90 -16.20 6.56
N THR A 46 5.96 -15.92 7.44
CA THR A 46 5.48 -16.87 8.46
C THR A 46 4.59 -17.98 7.89
N PHE A 47 4.25 -17.92 6.60
CA PHE A 47 3.39 -18.90 5.95
C PHE A 47 4.14 -19.65 4.83
N THR A 48 3.98 -20.97 4.82
CA THR A 48 4.48 -21.84 3.75
C THR A 48 3.51 -21.81 2.57
N ASP A 49 4.06 -21.35 1.45
CA ASP A 49 3.68 -21.67 0.06
C ASP A 49 2.30 -21.25 -0.50
N PRO A 50 2.17 -19.98 -0.94
CA PRO A 50 1.62 -19.67 -2.27
C PRO A 50 2.46 -18.61 -3.03
N PHE A 51 3.78 -18.59 -2.81
CA PHE A 51 4.64 -17.43 -3.11
C PHE A 51 5.00 -17.24 -4.59
N ASN A 52 4.89 -18.28 -5.42
CA ASN A 52 5.34 -18.20 -6.81
C ASN A 52 4.42 -17.39 -7.75
N SER A 53 3.13 -17.27 -7.42
CA SER A 53 2.17 -16.49 -8.23
C SER A 53 2.28 -14.99 -7.94
N LEU A 54 2.33 -14.61 -6.66
CA LEU A 54 2.38 -13.22 -6.24
C LEU A 54 3.76 -12.59 -6.50
N ALA A 55 4.86 -13.33 -6.29
CA ALA A 55 6.19 -12.85 -6.64
C ALA A 55 6.33 -12.60 -8.15
N LYS A 56 5.79 -13.47 -9.00
CA LYS A 56 5.71 -13.26 -10.46
C LYS A 56 4.82 -12.09 -10.86
N HIS A 57 3.69 -11.90 -10.18
CA HIS A 57 2.81 -10.75 -10.43
C HIS A 57 3.49 -9.44 -10.03
N ILE A 58 4.20 -9.43 -8.90
CA ILE A 58 5.00 -8.31 -8.41
C ILE A 58 6.19 -8.03 -9.34
N GLU A 59 6.93 -9.05 -9.78
CA GLU A 59 8.01 -8.90 -10.77
C GLU A 59 7.51 -8.39 -12.12
N SER A 60 6.32 -8.84 -12.56
CA SER A 60 5.65 -8.30 -13.75
C SER A 60 5.34 -6.81 -13.60
N HIS A 61 4.86 -6.37 -12.43
CA HIS A 61 4.63 -4.95 -12.14
C HIS A 61 5.95 -4.16 -12.06
N ILE A 62 7.01 -4.72 -11.48
CA ILE A 62 8.33 -4.10 -11.37
C ILE A 62 8.99 -3.93 -12.75
N ASN A 63 8.94 -4.97 -13.58
CA ASN A 63 9.42 -4.88 -14.96
C ASN A 63 8.58 -3.88 -15.75
N ALA A 64 7.26 -3.86 -15.56
CA ALA A 64 6.41 -2.81 -16.14
C ALA A 64 6.93 -1.43 -15.75
N PHE A 65 7.21 -1.14 -14.46
CA PHE A 65 7.74 0.16 -13.99
C PHE A 65 9.03 0.61 -14.68
N ARG A 66 9.95 -0.31 -14.99
CA ARG A 66 11.18 0.02 -15.72
C ARG A 66 10.93 0.46 -17.16
N TYR A 67 9.87 -0.03 -17.81
CA TYR A 67 9.46 0.40 -19.15
C TYR A 67 8.67 1.72 -19.17
N LEU A 68 8.20 2.22 -18.02
CA LEU A 68 7.34 3.43 -17.92
C LEU A 68 8.08 4.77 -17.99
N ALA A 69 9.42 4.76 -18.07
CA ALA A 69 10.21 5.99 -18.17
C ALA A 69 10.14 6.68 -19.56
N SER A 70 9.31 6.20 -20.49
CA SER A 70 9.36 6.57 -21.92
C SER A 70 8.14 7.27 -22.51
N GLU A 71 7.01 7.41 -21.79
CA GLU A 71 5.82 8.10 -22.32
C GLU A 71 5.71 9.54 -21.78
N VAL A 72 6.01 10.51 -22.64
CA VAL A 72 6.19 11.94 -22.33
C VAL A 72 4.86 12.72 -22.25
N ASP A 73 3.73 12.12 -22.64
CA ASP A 73 2.46 12.84 -22.82
C ASP A 73 1.50 12.83 -21.62
N LYS A 74 1.90 12.30 -20.46
CA LYS A 74 1.14 12.47 -19.21
C LYS A 74 1.82 13.52 -18.34
N GLU A 75 1.05 14.52 -17.91
CA GLU A 75 1.53 15.53 -16.95
C GLU A 75 1.90 14.86 -15.62
N ASN A 76 3.17 14.49 -15.50
CA ASN A 76 3.74 13.89 -14.31
C ASN A 76 3.68 14.87 -13.14
N ILE A 77 3.19 14.40 -12.00
CA ILE A 77 3.04 15.18 -10.77
C ILE A 77 4.40 15.47 -10.14
N TYR A 78 5.33 14.52 -10.24
CA TYR A 78 6.70 14.69 -9.80
C TYR A 78 7.69 14.40 -10.92
N HIS A 79 8.78 15.15 -10.93
CA HIS A 79 9.99 14.85 -11.66
C HIS A 79 11.13 14.67 -10.67
N ILE A 80 11.77 13.50 -10.72
CA ILE A 80 12.92 13.14 -9.88
C ILE A 80 14.16 13.11 -10.78
N GLU A 81 15.18 13.88 -10.43
CA GLU A 81 16.47 13.89 -11.11
C GLU A 81 17.50 13.22 -10.18
N LEU A 82 18.19 12.19 -10.69
CA LEU A 82 19.18 11.38 -9.96
C LEU A 82 20.54 11.43 -10.67
N GLU A 83 21.15 12.61 -10.75
CA GLU A 83 22.46 12.82 -11.40
C GLU A 83 23.55 13.00 -10.32
N ALA A 84 24.48 13.95 -10.51
CA ALA A 84 25.39 14.40 -9.46
C ALA A 84 24.65 15.05 -8.28
N ASP A 85 23.54 15.74 -8.58
CA ASP A 85 22.60 16.28 -7.61
C ASP A 85 21.30 15.48 -7.67
N PHE A 86 20.67 15.27 -6.51
CA PHE A 86 19.33 14.68 -6.46
C PHE A 86 18.29 15.77 -6.25
N ARG A 87 17.31 15.85 -7.14
CA ARG A 87 16.22 16.84 -7.07
C ARG A 87 14.87 16.17 -7.18
N ILE A 88 13.88 16.77 -6.51
CA ILE A 88 12.47 16.49 -6.77
C ILE A 88 11.76 17.80 -7.06
N THR A 89 11.08 17.85 -8.19
CA THR A 89 10.22 18.96 -8.60
C THR A 89 8.79 18.48 -8.70
N ALA A 90 7.86 19.19 -8.07
CA ALA A 90 6.42 18.95 -8.20
C ALA A 90 5.85 19.83 -9.31
N THR A 91 5.03 19.26 -10.19
CA THR A 91 4.23 19.97 -11.18
C THR A 91 2.87 20.25 -10.57
N ILE A 92 2.53 21.53 -10.39
CA ILE A 92 1.33 21.96 -9.68
C ILE A 92 0.40 22.68 -10.66
N ARG A 93 -0.80 22.13 -10.84
CA ARG A 93 -1.90 22.82 -11.53
C ARG A 93 -2.56 23.84 -10.59
N SER A 94 -2.62 25.09 -11.04
CA SER A 94 -3.34 26.18 -10.39
C SER A 94 -4.34 26.81 -11.37
N HIS A 95 -5.12 27.78 -10.88
CA HIS A 95 -6.05 28.55 -11.72
C HIS A 95 -5.35 29.35 -12.84
N ASN A 96 -4.06 29.67 -12.67
CA ASN A 96 -3.26 30.41 -13.66
C ASN A 96 -2.44 29.49 -14.57
N GLY A 97 -2.71 28.18 -14.55
CA GLY A 97 -1.99 27.17 -15.30
C GLY A 97 -1.05 26.32 -14.46
N THR A 98 -0.05 25.74 -15.09
CA THR A 98 0.85 24.77 -14.47
C THR A 98 2.18 25.42 -14.11
N HIS A 99 2.64 25.23 -12.88
CA HIS A 99 3.96 25.70 -12.43
C HIS A 99 4.75 24.60 -11.74
N LYS A 100 6.06 24.79 -11.62
CA LYS A 100 6.98 23.82 -11.02
C LYS A 100 7.46 24.32 -9.65
N LYS A 101 7.38 23.48 -8.63
CA LYS A 101 7.84 23.77 -7.25
C LYS A 101 8.94 22.78 -6.87
N LEU A 102 10.14 23.28 -6.57
CA LEU A 102 11.23 22.45 -6.05
C LEU A 102 10.88 22.03 -4.62
N ILE A 103 10.79 20.73 -4.35
CA ILE A 103 10.43 20.21 -3.02
C ILE A 103 11.61 19.57 -2.29
N TYR A 104 12.66 19.20 -3.01
CA TYR A 104 13.87 18.61 -2.45
C TYR A 104 15.05 18.85 -3.35
N GLU A 105 16.20 19.16 -2.75
CA GLU A 105 17.48 19.19 -3.43
C GLU A 105 18.56 18.66 -2.50
N LYS A 106 19.42 17.80 -3.05
CA LYS A 106 20.65 17.36 -2.42
C LYS A 106 21.78 17.48 -3.41
N LEU A 107 22.66 18.44 -3.16
CA LEU A 107 23.82 18.70 -3.99
C LEU A 107 24.94 17.69 -3.73
N ASN A 108 25.72 17.41 -4.77
CA ASN A 108 26.97 16.64 -4.74
C ASN A 108 26.81 15.29 -4.01
N VAL A 109 25.87 14.46 -4.48
CA VAL A 109 25.59 13.16 -3.89
C VAL A 109 26.80 12.25 -4.04
N ASN A 110 27.36 11.83 -2.91
CA ASN A 110 28.42 10.83 -2.88
C ASN A 110 27.88 9.46 -3.36
N PRO A 111 28.40 8.88 -4.46
CA PRO A 111 27.91 7.62 -5.00
C PRO A 111 27.95 6.46 -4.01
N SER A 112 28.91 6.44 -3.09
CA SER A 112 29.06 5.40 -2.06
C SER A 112 28.03 5.52 -0.93
N ARG A 113 27.34 6.68 -0.81
CA ARG A 113 26.30 6.93 0.19
C ARG A 113 24.95 7.31 -0.43
N ALA A 114 24.79 7.13 -1.75
CA ALA A 114 23.61 7.53 -2.50
C ALA A 114 22.30 6.94 -1.94
N ILE A 115 22.34 5.73 -1.39
CA ILE A 115 21.17 5.07 -0.78
C ILE A 115 20.56 5.88 0.37
N HIS A 116 21.36 6.64 1.14
CA HIS A 116 20.83 7.51 2.19
C HIS A 116 20.07 8.70 1.62
N SER A 117 20.57 9.27 0.52
CA SER A 117 19.89 10.33 -0.22
C SER A 117 18.60 9.82 -0.85
N ILE A 118 18.59 8.62 -1.43
CA ILE A 118 17.38 7.94 -1.95
C ILE A 118 16.34 7.74 -0.84
N LYS A 119 16.76 7.28 0.35
CA LYS A 119 15.88 7.14 1.51
C LYS A 119 15.29 8.48 1.97
N ALA A 120 16.08 9.56 1.91
CA ALA A 120 15.58 10.90 2.20
C ALA A 120 14.56 11.37 1.16
N LEU A 121 14.87 11.17 -0.11
CA LEU A 121 14.00 11.47 -1.26
C LEU A 121 12.65 10.79 -1.14
N CYS A 122 12.63 9.48 -0.86
CA CYS A 122 11.39 8.72 -0.68
C CYS A 122 10.57 9.20 0.53
N ARG A 123 11.23 9.64 1.61
CA ARG A 123 10.55 10.26 2.76
C ARG A 123 9.92 11.60 2.41
N VAL A 124 10.59 12.41 1.59
CA VAL A 124 10.02 13.68 1.11
C VAL A 124 8.81 13.42 0.22
N LEU A 125 8.87 12.47 -0.73
CA LEU A 125 7.69 12.12 -1.53
C LEU A 125 6.52 11.62 -0.68
N HIS A 126 6.78 10.81 0.35
CA HIS A 126 5.75 10.31 1.27
C HIS A 126 5.06 11.40 2.09
N ASN A 127 5.78 12.48 2.37
CA ASN A 127 5.35 13.61 3.17
C ASN A 127 5.42 14.90 2.34
N SER A 128 5.11 14.80 1.05
CA SER A 128 5.35 15.88 0.10
C SER A 128 4.66 17.15 0.56
N PRO A 129 5.40 18.27 0.70
CA PRO A 129 4.83 19.53 1.12
C PRO A 129 4.05 20.23 -0.01
N ALA A 130 4.13 19.71 -1.25
CA ALA A 130 3.49 20.34 -2.40
C ALA A 130 1.99 20.05 -2.49
N PHE A 131 1.50 18.96 -1.89
CA PHE A 131 0.11 18.56 -2.04
C PHE A 131 -0.50 18.09 -0.73
N PHE A 132 -1.81 17.93 -0.75
CA PHE A 132 -2.59 17.18 0.23
C PHE A 132 -3.80 16.54 -0.47
N ILE A 133 -4.39 15.50 0.12
CA ILE A 133 -5.70 15.03 -0.34
C ILE A 133 -6.79 15.63 0.53
N CYS A 134 -7.74 16.29 -0.14
CA CYS A 134 -8.92 16.83 0.49
C CYS A 134 -9.88 15.70 0.89
N GLN A 135 -10.25 15.63 2.16
CA GLN A 135 -11.17 14.62 2.68
C GLN A 135 -12.63 14.79 2.21
N LYS A 136 -12.98 15.97 1.66
CA LYS A 136 -14.34 16.22 1.14
C LYS A 136 -14.53 15.72 -0.29
N CYS A 137 -13.55 15.97 -1.16
CA CYS A 137 -13.65 15.62 -2.59
C CYS A 137 -12.78 14.43 -3.01
N HIS A 138 -11.93 13.94 -2.09
CA HIS A 138 -10.97 12.86 -2.35
C HIS A 138 -10.09 13.12 -3.58
N GLN A 139 -9.65 14.37 -3.76
CA GLN A 139 -8.72 14.75 -4.84
C GLN A 139 -7.39 15.21 -4.25
N LEU A 140 -6.31 15.00 -5.01
CA LEU A 140 -5.00 15.58 -4.73
C LEU A 140 -5.01 17.05 -5.14
N ILE A 141 -4.76 17.93 -4.18
CA ILE A 141 -4.83 19.39 -4.32
C ILE A 141 -3.49 19.98 -3.89
N ASP A 142 -3.13 21.13 -4.45
CA ASP A 142 -2.02 21.97 -4.00
C ASP A 142 -2.14 22.30 -2.50
N ALA A 143 -1.07 22.07 -1.75
CA ALA A 143 -0.99 22.31 -0.30
C ALA A 143 -1.29 23.76 0.08
N ASP A 144 -1.03 24.72 -0.80
CA ASP A 144 -1.26 26.15 -0.53
C ASP A 144 -2.79 26.48 -0.45
N PHE A 145 -3.67 25.57 -0.88
CA PHE A 145 -5.14 25.66 -0.75
C PHE A 145 -5.71 24.85 0.42
N LYS A 146 -4.87 24.36 1.34
CA LYS A 146 -5.32 23.65 2.53
C LYS A 146 -5.88 24.61 3.58
N ALA A 147 -7.04 24.28 4.15
CA ALA A 147 -7.59 25.05 5.27
C ALA A 147 -6.69 24.91 6.51
N GLN A 148 -6.47 26.01 7.25
CA GLN A 148 -5.51 26.04 8.37
C GLN A 148 -5.81 24.99 9.44
N ASN A 149 -7.07 24.64 9.66
CA ASN A 149 -7.50 23.73 10.72
C ASN A 149 -8.28 22.50 10.25
N GLU A 150 -8.45 22.32 8.93
CA GLU A 150 -9.23 21.22 8.38
C GLU A 150 -8.45 20.49 7.28
N SER A 151 -8.70 19.20 7.11
CA SER A 151 -8.14 18.41 6.00
C SER A 151 -8.97 18.58 4.72
N CYS A 152 -9.45 19.79 4.46
CA CYS A 152 -10.32 20.14 3.36
C CYS A 152 -9.73 21.26 2.49
N CYS A 153 -10.23 21.35 1.26
CA CYS A 153 -9.91 22.43 0.33
C CYS A 153 -10.58 23.73 0.79
N THR A 154 -9.86 24.85 0.81
CA THR A 154 -10.49 26.18 1.00
C THR A 154 -11.22 26.61 -0.26
N TYR A 155 -12.14 27.58 -0.14
CA TYR A 155 -12.75 28.29 -1.27
C TYR A 155 -13.43 27.44 -2.36
N ASN A 156 -13.97 26.26 -2.03
CA ASN A 156 -14.48 25.31 -3.03
C ASN A 156 -13.45 24.98 -4.13
N ALA A 157 -12.14 24.99 -3.81
CA ALA A 157 -11.06 24.61 -4.71
C ALA A 157 -11.23 23.18 -5.29
N CYS A 158 -12.12 22.39 -4.71
CA CYS A 158 -12.61 21.14 -5.22
C CYS A 158 -13.30 21.23 -6.61
N ASN A 159 -13.59 22.43 -7.16
CA ASN A 159 -14.27 22.68 -8.44
C ASN A 159 -13.39 22.46 -9.71
N ASN A 160 -12.65 21.36 -9.79
CA ASN A 160 -11.86 20.90 -10.95
C ASN A 160 -10.59 21.69 -11.35
N MET A 161 -10.48 22.99 -11.07
CA MET A 161 -9.37 23.82 -11.60
C MET A 161 -8.01 23.63 -10.92
N VAL A 162 -7.95 23.15 -9.67
CA VAL A 162 -6.68 22.89 -8.96
C VAL A 162 -6.43 21.40 -8.69
N LYS A 163 -7.21 20.53 -9.34
CA LYS A 163 -7.11 19.08 -9.21
C LYS A 163 -5.89 18.58 -9.97
N GLN A 164 -4.99 17.91 -9.25
CA GLN A 164 -3.86 17.21 -9.87
C GLN A 164 -4.36 15.91 -10.51
N PRO A 165 -3.73 15.45 -11.61
CA PRO A 165 -4.12 14.21 -12.31
C PRO A 165 -3.68 12.97 -11.51
N PHE A 166 -4.32 12.75 -10.36
CA PHE A 166 -4.08 11.63 -9.45
C PHE A 166 -5.41 11.04 -8.97
N SER A 167 -5.55 9.72 -9.05
CA SER A 167 -6.71 9.02 -8.52
C SER A 167 -6.51 8.63 -7.05
N PHE A 168 -7.39 9.10 -6.17
CA PHE A 168 -7.35 8.72 -4.75
C PHE A 168 -7.54 7.21 -4.51
N CYS A 169 -8.16 6.49 -5.45
CA CYS A 169 -8.39 5.05 -5.34
C CYS A 169 -7.09 4.24 -5.19
N PHE A 170 -5.93 4.79 -5.59
CA PHE A 170 -4.64 4.12 -5.44
C PHE A 170 -3.89 4.52 -4.15
N VAL A 171 -4.43 5.43 -3.33
CA VAL A 171 -3.84 5.74 -2.01
C VAL A 171 -4.06 4.56 -1.10
N ASN A 172 -3.05 3.72 -1.07
CA ASN A 172 -3.16 2.42 -0.46
C ASN A 172 -2.28 2.32 0.79
N ARG A 173 -2.69 3.00 1.86
CA ARG A 173 -2.11 2.82 3.20
C ARG A 173 -2.89 1.83 4.06
N ILE A 174 -4.03 1.35 3.55
CA ILE A 174 -4.92 0.38 4.20
C ILE A 174 -4.50 -1.05 3.89
N ASN A 175 -4.15 -1.36 2.64
CA ASN A 175 -3.68 -2.71 2.30
C ASN A 175 -2.37 -2.97 3.04
N GLY A 176 -2.38 -3.95 3.93
CA GLY A 176 -1.28 -4.17 4.86
C GLY A 176 -1.67 -4.14 6.33
N ILE A 177 -2.90 -3.76 6.68
CA ILE A 177 -3.43 -4.00 8.02
C ILE A 177 -3.75 -5.49 8.11
N TYR A 178 -2.99 -6.20 8.94
CA TYR A 178 -3.17 -7.62 9.23
C TYR A 178 -3.18 -7.81 10.75
N HIS A 179 -4.18 -8.50 11.27
CA HIS A 179 -4.26 -8.88 12.67
C HIS A 179 -5.03 -10.20 12.79
N ASP A 180 -4.40 -11.26 13.31
CA ASP A 180 -5.04 -12.56 13.59
C ASP A 180 -5.98 -13.08 12.48
N GLY A 181 -5.45 -13.21 11.26
CA GLY A 181 -6.21 -13.66 10.10
C GLY A 181 -7.17 -12.63 9.50
N ILE A 182 -7.37 -11.49 10.14
CA ILE A 182 -8.13 -10.37 9.59
C ILE A 182 -7.20 -9.48 8.75
N ARG A 183 -7.65 -9.07 7.56
CA ARG A 183 -6.95 -8.11 6.71
C ARG A 183 -7.89 -7.03 6.19
N ALA A 184 -7.42 -5.80 6.03
CA ALA A 184 -8.18 -4.75 5.34
C ALA A 184 -7.59 -4.44 3.96
N GLU A 185 -8.45 -4.32 2.95
CA GLU A 185 -8.06 -3.85 1.62
C GLU A 185 -9.01 -2.75 1.13
N ARG A 186 -8.47 -1.70 0.52
CA ARG A 186 -9.22 -0.61 -0.10
C ARG A 186 -9.35 -0.85 -1.61
N ASP A 187 -10.56 -0.68 -2.14
CA ASP A 187 -10.83 -0.59 -3.58
C ASP A 187 -11.24 0.86 -3.97
N CYS A 188 -11.88 1.03 -5.13
CA CYS A 188 -12.30 2.35 -5.63
C CYS A 188 -13.55 2.93 -4.95
N GLU A 189 -14.34 2.13 -4.24
CA GLU A 189 -15.62 2.54 -3.67
C GLU A 189 -15.67 2.41 -2.15
N GLN A 190 -14.93 1.46 -1.58
CA GLN A 190 -15.03 1.09 -0.17
C GLN A 190 -13.74 0.43 0.35
N ILE A 191 -13.75 0.13 1.64
CA ILE A 191 -12.70 -0.63 2.32
C ILE A 191 -13.31 -1.94 2.78
N HIS A 192 -12.78 -3.06 2.30
CA HIS A 192 -13.20 -4.39 2.69
C HIS A 192 -12.30 -4.92 3.78
N VAL A 193 -12.90 -5.39 4.86
CA VAL A 193 -12.23 -6.15 5.90
C VAL A 193 -12.56 -7.62 5.67
N TYR A 194 -11.52 -8.43 5.49
CA TYR A 194 -11.62 -9.85 5.24
C TYR A 194 -11.16 -10.64 6.45
N LEU A 195 -11.82 -11.76 6.71
CA LEU A 195 -11.32 -12.82 7.56
C LEU A 195 -10.74 -13.93 6.68
N SER A 196 -9.49 -14.32 6.94
CA SER A 196 -8.93 -15.53 6.36
C SER A 196 -9.52 -16.76 7.04
N ARG A 197 -9.81 -17.77 6.23
CA ARG A 197 -10.10 -19.11 6.69
C ARG A 197 -9.38 -20.11 5.81
N THR A 198 -9.09 -21.28 6.36
CA THR A 198 -8.64 -22.43 5.58
C THR A 198 -9.84 -23.32 5.30
N GLU A 199 -10.19 -23.48 4.04
CA GLU A 199 -11.09 -24.53 3.58
C GLU A 199 -10.30 -25.75 3.16
N TRP A 200 -10.92 -26.93 3.33
CA TRP A 200 -10.33 -28.21 2.96
C TRP A 200 -11.23 -28.94 1.95
N PRO A 201 -11.26 -28.52 0.67
CA PRO A 201 -11.99 -29.25 -0.37
C PRO A 201 -11.52 -30.70 -0.51
N HIS A 202 -10.23 -30.95 -0.22
CA HIS A 202 -9.65 -32.28 -0.08
C HIS A 202 -8.70 -32.29 1.15
N PRO A 203 -8.55 -33.43 1.86
CA PRO A 203 -7.66 -33.57 3.02
C PRO A 203 -6.20 -33.08 2.83
N HIS A 204 -5.70 -33.08 1.60
CA HIS A 204 -4.32 -32.67 1.24
C HIS A 204 -4.25 -31.33 0.48
N GLN A 205 -5.37 -30.62 0.36
CA GLN A 205 -5.45 -29.41 -0.46
C GLN A 205 -6.06 -28.26 0.35
N PRO A 206 -5.34 -27.78 1.39
CA PRO A 206 -5.79 -26.61 2.10
C PRO A 206 -5.87 -25.44 1.14
N LYS A 207 -7.01 -24.74 1.15
CA LYS A 207 -7.24 -23.55 0.36
C LYS A 207 -7.55 -22.40 1.30
N LYS A 208 -6.69 -21.39 1.30
CA LYS A 208 -7.02 -20.12 1.96
C LYS A 208 -8.12 -19.41 1.19
N VAL A 209 -9.19 -19.09 1.89
CA VAL A 209 -10.29 -18.25 1.41
C VAL A 209 -10.36 -16.98 2.25
N TYR A 210 -10.81 -15.90 1.61
CA TYR A 210 -10.97 -14.61 2.25
C TYR A 210 -12.44 -14.22 2.13
N GLU A 211 -13.12 -14.16 3.27
CA GLU A 211 -14.52 -13.77 3.36
C GLU A 211 -14.59 -12.31 3.81
N VAL A 212 -15.37 -11.48 3.12
CA VAL A 212 -15.62 -10.10 3.57
C VAL A 212 -16.51 -10.17 4.82
N ILE A 213 -15.96 -9.74 5.96
CA ILE A 213 -16.68 -9.71 7.23
C ILE A 213 -17.23 -8.32 7.57
N LYS A 214 -16.65 -7.27 6.97
CA LYS A 214 -17.11 -5.90 7.14
C LYS A 214 -16.74 -5.05 5.94
N THR A 215 -17.62 -4.14 5.58
CA THR A 215 -17.38 -3.11 4.57
C THR A 215 -17.41 -1.76 5.25
N LEU A 216 -16.34 -0.99 5.07
CA LEU A 216 -16.13 0.31 5.69
C LEU A 216 -16.14 1.42 4.62
N PRO A 217 -16.57 2.64 4.98
CA PRO A 217 -16.54 3.78 4.06
C PRO A 217 -15.12 4.10 3.57
N ILE A 218 -14.98 4.44 2.27
CA ILE A 218 -13.66 4.71 1.66
C ILE A 218 -12.90 5.89 2.29
N HIS A 219 -13.61 6.81 2.95
CA HIS A 219 -13.04 8.00 3.56
C HIS A 219 -12.34 7.75 4.90
N LEU A 220 -12.51 6.56 5.51
CA LEU A 220 -11.83 6.23 6.76
C LEU A 220 -10.30 6.28 6.60
N THR A 221 -9.65 6.85 7.60
CA THR A 221 -8.19 6.89 7.72
C THR A 221 -7.64 5.52 8.11
N ARG A 222 -6.32 5.35 8.00
CA ARG A 222 -5.66 4.10 8.39
C ARG A 222 -5.91 3.75 9.85
N LYS A 223 -5.77 4.73 10.75
CA LYS A 223 -6.00 4.54 12.18
C LYS A 223 -7.44 4.15 12.50
N GLU A 224 -8.42 4.77 11.83
CA GLU A 224 -9.83 4.40 12.01
C GLU A 224 -10.08 2.96 11.54
N VAL A 225 -9.50 2.56 10.40
CA VAL A 225 -9.61 1.16 9.94
C VAL A 225 -8.88 0.20 10.88
N GLU A 226 -7.70 0.55 11.39
CA GLU A 226 -6.98 -0.26 12.39
C GLU A 226 -7.85 -0.47 13.63
N HIS A 227 -8.48 0.58 14.14
CA HIS A 227 -9.41 0.50 15.27
C HIS A 227 -10.62 -0.39 14.97
N GLU A 228 -11.24 -0.26 13.80
CA GLU A 228 -12.35 -1.11 13.38
C GLU A 228 -11.95 -2.59 13.25
N VAL A 229 -10.72 -2.86 12.81
CA VAL A 229 -10.16 -4.22 12.75
C VAL A 229 -9.93 -4.77 14.14
N GLU A 230 -9.37 -3.99 15.08
CA GLU A 230 -9.17 -4.41 16.47
C GLU A 230 -10.49 -4.81 17.14
N LEU A 231 -11.55 -4.00 16.97
CA LEU A 231 -12.89 -4.32 17.49
C LEU A 231 -13.43 -5.65 16.92
N LEU A 232 -13.19 -5.92 15.64
CA LEU A 232 -13.59 -7.17 15.00
C LEU A 232 -12.80 -8.38 15.51
N VAL A 233 -11.50 -8.24 15.79
CA VAL A 233 -10.68 -9.31 16.36
C VAL A 233 -11.25 -9.73 17.72
N ASP A 234 -11.59 -8.74 18.56
CA ASP A 234 -12.15 -8.97 19.90
C ASP A 234 -13.53 -9.64 19.84
N GLU A 235 -14.35 -9.29 18.84
CA GLU A 235 -15.68 -9.86 18.64
C GLU A 235 -15.63 -11.29 18.07
N ILE A 236 -14.90 -11.47 16.98
CA ILE A 236 -14.86 -12.74 16.23
C ILE A 236 -14.12 -13.82 17.02
N LYS A 237 -13.16 -13.42 17.87
CA LYS A 237 -12.27 -14.33 18.61
C LYS A 237 -11.75 -15.42 17.68
N PRO A 238 -10.75 -15.14 16.83
CA PRO A 238 -10.29 -16.07 15.80
C PRO A 238 -9.62 -17.34 16.37
N ILE A 239 -9.80 -17.62 17.65
CA ILE A 239 -9.33 -18.78 18.39
C ILE A 239 -10.54 -19.66 18.72
N LYS A 240 -10.51 -20.91 18.28
CA LYS A 240 -11.48 -21.95 18.64
C LYS A 240 -10.82 -23.02 19.50
N GLN A 241 -11.63 -23.74 20.27
CA GLN A 241 -11.18 -24.91 21.01
C GLN A 241 -11.42 -26.17 20.18
N CYS A 242 -10.41 -27.02 20.03
CA CYS A 242 -10.55 -28.31 19.36
C CYS A 242 -11.38 -29.26 20.25
N GLY A 243 -12.40 -29.91 19.69
CA GLY A 243 -13.22 -30.87 20.43
C GLY A 243 -12.51 -32.19 20.79
N HIS A 244 -11.30 -32.43 20.27
CA HIS A 244 -10.51 -33.64 20.56
C HIS A 244 -9.37 -33.41 21.54
N CYS A 245 -8.45 -32.47 21.23
CA CYS A 245 -7.31 -32.17 22.09
C CYS A 245 -7.58 -31.05 23.09
N GLU A 246 -8.74 -30.39 23.02
CA GLU A 246 -9.12 -29.25 23.86
C GLU A 246 -8.20 -28.03 23.77
N GLU A 247 -7.23 -28.04 22.86
CA GLU A 247 -6.32 -26.91 22.64
C GLU A 247 -7.06 -25.73 22.00
N LYS A 248 -6.67 -24.52 22.41
CA LYS A 248 -7.13 -23.27 21.82
C LYS A 248 -6.22 -22.91 20.66
N ILE A 249 -6.78 -22.92 19.46
CA ILE A 249 -6.06 -22.84 18.21
C ILE A 249 -6.74 -21.83 17.28
N HIS A 250 -5.93 -21.11 16.50
CA HIS A 250 -6.46 -20.16 15.53
C HIS A 250 -7.30 -20.87 14.46
N MET A 251 -8.40 -20.25 14.04
CA MET A 251 -9.38 -20.82 13.10
C MET A 251 -8.74 -21.28 11.78
N ASP A 252 -7.66 -20.64 11.34
CA ASP A 252 -6.91 -21.04 10.14
C ASP A 252 -6.29 -22.44 10.24
N PHE A 253 -6.09 -22.97 11.45
CA PHE A 253 -5.56 -24.31 11.70
C PHE A 253 -6.66 -25.30 12.13
N MET A 254 -7.93 -24.87 12.09
CA MET A 254 -9.04 -25.79 12.25
C MET A 254 -9.26 -26.52 10.92
N TYR A 255 -9.36 -27.86 10.97
CA TYR A 255 -9.74 -28.65 9.80
C TYR A 255 -11.22 -28.44 9.45
N ASN A 256 -12.06 -28.34 10.48
CA ASN A 256 -13.46 -27.94 10.35
C ASN A 256 -13.94 -27.24 11.63
N SER A 257 -15.25 -27.03 11.79
CA SER A 257 -15.81 -26.36 12.97
C SER A 257 -15.56 -27.08 14.30
N MET A 258 -15.17 -28.35 14.30
CA MET A 258 -15.07 -29.20 15.48
C MET A 258 -13.65 -29.60 15.88
N TYR A 259 -12.72 -29.80 14.94
CA TYR A 259 -11.37 -30.29 15.27
C TYR A 259 -10.24 -29.61 14.50
N CYS A 260 -9.08 -29.56 15.15
CA CYS A 260 -7.85 -29.03 14.57
C CYS A 260 -7.23 -29.98 13.54
N TYR A 261 -6.36 -29.44 12.70
CA TYR A 261 -5.64 -30.20 11.68
C TYR A 261 -4.76 -31.32 12.30
N ASP A 262 -4.07 -31.06 13.42
CA ASP A 262 -3.28 -32.09 14.12
C ASP A 262 -4.13 -33.29 14.57
N CYS A 263 -5.33 -33.03 15.12
CA CYS A 263 -6.28 -34.09 15.48
C CYS A 263 -6.85 -34.78 14.24
N ALA A 264 -7.10 -34.04 13.16
CA ALA A 264 -7.52 -34.64 11.89
C ALA A 264 -6.51 -35.69 11.41
N THR A 265 -5.22 -35.39 11.52
CA THR A 265 -4.14 -36.31 11.15
C THR A 265 -4.08 -37.52 12.05
N ARG A 266 -4.02 -37.27 13.36
CA ARG A 266 -3.76 -38.33 14.34
C ARG A 266 -4.94 -39.27 14.54
N VAL A 267 -6.17 -38.75 14.49
CA VAL A 267 -7.38 -39.50 14.85
C VAL A 267 -8.08 -40.03 13.60
N TYR A 268 -8.09 -39.26 12.53
CA TYR A 268 -8.85 -39.59 11.31
C TYR A 268 -7.95 -40.00 10.14
N ASN A 269 -6.64 -40.16 10.38
CA ASN A 269 -5.64 -40.50 9.37
C ASN A 269 -5.70 -39.58 8.14
N VAL A 270 -6.05 -38.31 8.35
CA VAL A 270 -5.89 -37.27 7.34
C VAL A 270 -4.39 -37.05 7.18
N VAL A 271 -3.76 -37.71 6.21
CA VAL A 271 -2.36 -37.43 5.86
C VAL A 271 -2.28 -36.01 5.26
N TYR A 272 -1.15 -35.32 5.28
CA TYR A 272 -0.96 -34.03 4.60
C TYR A 272 0.02 -34.14 3.44
#